data_AF-A0A420MLR2-F1
#
_entry.id   AF-A0A420MLR2-F1
#
_cell.length_a   1.000
_cell.length_b   1.000
_cell.length_c   1.000
_cell.angle_alpha   90.00
_cell.angle_beta   90.00
_cell.angle_gamma   90.00
#
_symmetry.space_group_name_H-M   'P 1'
#
loop_
_entity.id
_entity.type
_entity.pdbx_description
1 polymer ?
#
loop_
_entity_poly.entity_id
_entity_poly.type
_entity_poly.pdbx_seq_one_letter_code
_entity_poly.pdbx_strand_id
1 'polypeptide(L)'
;MPTFFGENDGRYITQMSAIGTDIFHWCHIISLRFEFMGESIERGLGDVNYEIIDSDRVPLRFADHGNTNAVFQIDGANGEEIASFEVQMDDKVVVGLKLNLNTNRTEF
;
A
#
# COMPACT_ATOMS: atom_id res chain seq x y z
N MET A 1 -18.11 16.49 -1.25
CA MET A 1 -17.33 16.30 -2.49
C MET A 1 -16.00 15.72 -2.07
N PRO A 2 -15.54 14.61 -2.65
CA PRO A 2 -14.17 14.14 -2.38
C PRO A 2 -13.19 15.17 -2.95
N THR A 3 -12.32 15.71 -2.10
CA THR A 3 -11.18 16.53 -2.53
C THR A 3 -10.14 15.58 -3.10
N PHE A 4 -9.77 15.76 -4.37
CA PHE A 4 -8.73 14.94 -4.97
C PHE A 4 -7.34 15.41 -4.51
N PHE A 5 -6.47 14.46 -4.21
CA PHE A 5 -5.12 14.78 -3.76
C PHE A 5 -4.34 15.51 -4.87
N GLY A 6 -3.75 16.66 -4.55
CA GLY A 6 -3.11 17.55 -5.53
C GLY A 6 -3.92 18.79 -5.93
N GLU A 7 -5.19 18.90 -5.51
CA GLU A 7 -6.00 20.10 -5.78
C GLU A 7 -5.52 21.36 -5.03
N ASN A 8 -4.92 21.19 -3.85
CA ASN A 8 -4.58 22.32 -2.97
C ASN A 8 -3.34 23.10 -3.44
N ASP A 9 -2.47 22.50 -4.25
CA ASP A 9 -1.28 23.13 -4.81
C ASP A 9 -1.24 23.10 -6.35
N GLY A 10 -2.36 22.71 -6.99
CA GLY A 10 -2.53 22.71 -8.44
C GLY A 10 -1.68 21.66 -9.17
N ARG A 11 -1.11 20.70 -8.45
CA ARG A 11 -0.27 19.64 -9.00
C ARG A 11 -1.03 18.33 -8.93
N TYR A 12 -1.67 18.00 -10.05
CA TYR A 12 -2.35 16.72 -10.20
C TYR A 12 -1.31 15.60 -10.11
N ILE A 13 -1.54 14.67 -9.19
CA ILE A 13 -0.83 13.40 -9.18
C ILE A 13 -1.29 12.62 -10.40
N THR A 14 -0.36 12.32 -11.30
CA THR A 14 -0.67 11.61 -12.54
C THR A 14 -0.41 10.12 -12.43
N GLN A 15 0.52 9.68 -11.56
CA GLN A 15 0.95 8.29 -11.57
C GLN A 15 1.46 7.77 -10.23
N MET A 16 0.99 6.57 -9.87
CA MET A 16 1.45 5.82 -8.70
C MET A 16 2.81 5.20 -9.00
N SER A 17 3.74 5.32 -8.06
CA SER A 17 5.11 4.80 -8.18
C SER A 17 5.40 3.66 -7.22
N ALA A 18 4.69 3.57 -6.09
CA ALA A 18 4.80 2.41 -5.23
C ALA A 18 3.62 2.27 -4.26
N ILE A 19 3.48 1.06 -3.73
CA ILE A 19 2.66 0.77 -2.56
C ILE A 19 3.55 0.16 -1.48
N GLY A 20 3.69 0.86 -0.36
CA GLY A 20 4.32 0.35 0.85
C GLY A 20 3.31 -0.39 1.72
N THR A 21 3.77 -1.42 2.42
CA THR A 21 2.98 -2.18 3.40
C THR A 21 3.78 -2.32 4.69
N ASP A 22 3.12 -2.16 5.83
CA ASP A 22 3.65 -2.63 7.10
C ASP A 22 2.94 -3.93 7.48
N ILE A 23 3.73 -4.97 7.66
CA ILE A 23 3.28 -6.31 7.97
C ILE A 23 3.57 -6.60 9.44
N PHE A 24 2.51 -6.92 10.16
CA PHE A 24 2.50 -7.39 11.53
C PHE A 24 2.38 -8.91 11.56
N HIS A 25 3.17 -9.54 12.44
CA HIS A 25 3.03 -10.96 12.79
C HIS A 25 2.87 -11.89 11.56
N TRP A 26 3.98 -12.08 10.84
CA TRP A 26 4.14 -12.85 9.61
C TRP A 26 3.44 -12.30 8.37
N CYS A 27 2.12 -12.08 8.41
CA CYS A 27 1.36 -11.78 7.19
C CYS A 27 0.27 -10.70 7.35
N HIS A 28 -0.05 -10.25 8.56
CA HIS A 28 -1.15 -9.31 8.76
C HIS A 28 -0.74 -7.90 8.33
N ILE A 29 -1.33 -7.38 7.27
CA ILE A 29 -1.04 -6.03 6.78
C ILE A 29 -1.81 -5.05 7.66
N ILE A 30 -1.07 -4.21 8.39
CA ILE A 30 -1.63 -3.24 9.34
C ILE A 30 -1.59 -1.80 8.80
N SER A 31 -0.81 -1.56 7.75
CA SER A 31 -0.69 -0.26 7.11
C SER A 31 -0.46 -0.41 5.62
N LEU A 32 -1.07 0.48 4.83
CA LEU A 32 -0.81 0.67 3.42
C LEU A 32 -0.39 2.12 3.17
N ARG A 33 0.75 2.31 2.51
CA ARG A 33 1.26 3.61 2.06
C ARG A 33 1.21 3.68 0.56
N PHE A 34 0.63 4.75 0.01
CA PHE A 34 0.58 4.96 -1.43
C PHE A 34 1.52 6.10 -1.82
N GLU A 35 2.47 5.79 -2.69
CA GLU A 35 3.50 6.70 -3.16
C GLU A 35 3.26 7.02 -4.64
N PHE A 36 3.44 8.29 -4.99
CA PHE A 36 3.18 8.80 -6.32
C PHE A 36 4.33 9.69 -6.79
N MET A 37 4.54 9.67 -8.10
CA MET A 37 5.54 10.49 -8.77
C MET A 37 4.85 11.63 -9.52
N GLY A 38 5.15 12.87 -9.15
CA GLY A 38 4.87 14.04 -9.99
C GLY A 38 6.06 14.39 -10.89
N GLU A 39 5.94 15.45 -11.68
CA GLU A 39 6.98 15.91 -12.63
C GLU A 39 8.37 16.18 -11.99
N SER A 40 8.48 16.28 -10.66
CA SER A 40 9.78 16.48 -9.97
C SER A 40 9.80 16.10 -8.48
N ILE A 41 8.73 15.53 -7.92
CA ILE A 41 8.58 15.31 -6.47
C ILE A 41 7.83 14.01 -6.21
N GLU A 42 8.38 13.17 -5.33
CA GLU A 42 7.69 12.01 -4.76
C GLU A 42 6.73 12.47 -3.64
N ARG A 43 5.49 12.00 -3.67
CA ARG A 43 4.49 12.31 -2.64
C ARG A 43 3.77 11.06 -2.17
N GLY A 44 3.65 10.92 -0.85
CA GLY A 44 2.81 9.91 -0.22
C GLY A 44 1.43 10.46 0.13
N LEU A 45 0.39 9.63 0.02
CA LEU A 45 -0.95 9.90 0.62
C LEU A 45 -0.94 9.78 2.15
N GLY A 46 0.18 9.33 2.72
CA GLY A 46 0.26 8.89 4.11
C GLY A 46 -0.17 7.45 4.29
N ASP A 47 -0.07 6.98 5.52
CA ASP A 47 -0.34 5.60 5.90
C ASP A 47 -1.83 5.42 6.20
N VAL A 48 -2.49 4.53 5.46
CA VAL A 48 -3.82 4.03 5.78
C VAL A 48 -3.65 2.88 6.78
N ASN A 49 -3.81 3.22 8.06
CA ASN A 49 -3.62 2.29 9.15
C ASN A 49 -4.92 1.55 9.47
N TYR A 50 -4.79 0.26 9.78
CA TYR A 50 -5.82 -0.46 10.51
C TYR A 50 -5.74 -0.07 11.99
N GLU A 51 -6.84 0.40 12.59
CA GLU A 51 -6.89 0.64 14.03
C GLU A 51 -6.82 -0.70 14.77
N ILE A 52 -5.62 -1.05 15.23
CA ILE A 52 -5.32 -2.23 16.05
C ILE A 52 -6.09 -2.20 17.40
N ILE A 53 -6.66 -1.04 17.76
CA ILE A 53 -7.15 -0.71 19.11
C ILE A 53 -8.42 -1.49 19.51
N ASP A 54 -9.24 -1.94 18.56
CA ASP A 54 -10.52 -2.63 18.83
C ASP A 54 -10.58 -4.08 18.32
N SER A 55 -9.44 -4.66 17.98
CA SER A 55 -9.38 -6.05 17.51
C SER A 55 -9.06 -6.99 18.67
N ASP A 56 -10.05 -7.76 19.12
CA ASP A 56 -9.85 -8.95 19.99
C ASP A 56 -8.92 -10.01 19.33
N ARG A 57 -8.49 -9.76 18.09
CA ARG A 57 -7.80 -10.68 17.19
C ARG A 57 -6.40 -10.22 16.80
N VAL A 58 -5.86 -9.14 17.39
CA VAL A 58 -4.44 -8.83 17.19
C VAL A 58 -3.64 -10.03 17.72
N PRO A 59 -2.87 -10.74 16.89
CA PRO A 59 -2.10 -11.88 17.35
C PRO A 59 -1.21 -11.45 18.51
N LEU A 60 -1.20 -12.24 19.57
CA LEU A 60 -0.32 -12.06 20.72
C LEU A 60 1.09 -11.77 20.21
N ARG A 61 1.64 -10.63 20.63
CA ARG A 61 2.97 -10.17 20.26
C ARG A 61 3.99 -11.20 20.80
N PHE A 62 4.41 -12.18 20.00
CA PHE A 62 5.58 -12.96 20.36
C PHE A 62 6.80 -12.05 20.16
N ALA A 63 7.67 -11.99 21.18
CA ALA A 63 8.78 -11.04 21.24
C ALA A 63 9.75 -11.12 20.04
N ASP A 64 9.71 -12.23 19.30
CA ASP A 64 10.62 -12.54 18.20
C ASP A 64 10.00 -12.27 16.80
N HIS A 65 8.77 -11.76 16.73
CA HIS A 65 8.13 -11.41 15.46
C HIS A 65 8.24 -9.89 15.21
N GLY A 66 9.24 -9.53 14.40
CA GLY A 66 9.47 -8.15 13.98
C GLY A 66 8.41 -7.65 13.00
N ASN A 67 8.22 -6.32 12.97
CA ASN A 67 7.51 -5.67 11.87
C ASN A 67 8.40 -5.72 10.64
N THR A 68 7.82 -6.13 9.51
CA THR A 68 8.51 -6.12 8.22
C THR A 68 7.78 -5.17 7.28
N ASN A 69 8.54 -4.40 6.52
CA ASN A 69 8.00 -3.48 5.53
C ASN A 69 8.26 -4.08 4.14
N ALA A 70 7.24 -4.15 3.31
CA ALA A 70 7.39 -4.51 1.90
C ALA A 70 6.95 -3.34 1.02
N VAL A 71 7.64 -3.14 -0.09
CA VAL A 71 7.36 -2.04 -1.03
C VAL A 71 7.22 -2.63 -2.43
N PHE A 72 6.03 -2.47 -2.99
CA PHE A 72 5.72 -2.82 -4.36
C PHE A 72 6.05 -1.63 -5.25
N GLN A 73 7.13 -1.74 -6.01
CA GLN A 73 7.49 -0.71 -6.98
C GLN A 73 6.55 -0.77 -8.17
N ILE A 74 6.23 0.37 -8.76
CA ILE A 74 5.46 0.50 -9.99
C ILE A 74 6.24 1.50 -10.83
N ASP A 75 6.78 1.06 -11.96
CA ASP A 75 7.58 1.92 -12.83
C ASP A 75 6.67 2.84 -13.64
N GLY A 76 6.10 3.82 -12.93
CA GLY A 76 5.19 4.77 -13.52
C GLY A 76 5.86 5.54 -14.68
N ALA A 77 7.12 5.95 -14.53
CA ALA A 77 7.82 6.70 -15.57
C ALA A 77 7.89 5.94 -16.92
N ASN A 78 7.84 4.61 -16.91
CA ASN A 78 7.83 3.76 -18.11
C ASN A 78 6.42 3.28 -18.52
N GLY A 79 5.36 3.84 -17.94
CA GLY A 79 3.97 3.54 -18.27
C GLY A 79 3.42 2.30 -17.58
N GLU A 80 4.07 1.80 -16.53
CA GLU A 80 3.47 0.74 -15.72
C GLU A 80 2.29 1.29 -14.92
N GLU A 81 1.20 0.53 -14.94
CA GLU A 81 -0.03 0.83 -14.23
C GLU A 81 -0.57 -0.45 -13.60
N ILE A 82 -1.24 -0.31 -12.46
CA ILE A 82 -1.95 -1.44 -11.82
C ILE A 82 -3.13 -1.81 -12.72
N ALA A 83 -3.09 -3.00 -13.30
CA ALA A 83 -4.19 -3.55 -14.09
C ALA A 83 -5.22 -4.25 -13.20
N SER A 84 -4.78 -4.94 -12.15
CA SER A 84 -5.66 -5.55 -11.16
C SER A 84 -5.02 -5.72 -9.79
N PHE A 85 -5.88 -5.84 -8.78
CA PHE A 85 -5.50 -6.05 -7.38
C PHE A 85 -6.22 -7.27 -6.83
N GLU A 86 -5.45 -8.17 -6.22
CA GLU A 86 -5.97 -9.36 -5.54
C GLU A 86 -5.63 -9.24 -4.05
N VAL A 87 -6.63 -9.48 -3.20
CA VAL A 87 -6.53 -9.36 -1.74
C VAL A 87 -6.88 -10.68 -1.12
N GLN A 88 -6.00 -11.18 -0.26
CA GLN A 88 -6.31 -12.27 0.64
C GLN A 88 -6.66 -11.71 2.01
N MET A 89 -7.82 -12.10 2.53
CA MET A 89 -8.29 -11.72 3.86
C MET A 89 -8.37 -12.93 4.77
N ASP A 90 -7.97 -12.75 6.03
CA ASP A 90 -8.35 -13.62 7.14
C ASP A 90 -9.38 -12.84 8.00
N ASP A 91 -10.64 -13.25 7.89
CA ASP A 91 -11.80 -12.53 8.43
C ASP A 91 -11.85 -11.05 8.01
N LYS A 92 -11.45 -10.12 8.89
CA LYS A 92 -11.45 -8.67 8.66
C LYS A 92 -10.05 -8.09 8.45
N VAL A 93 -9.03 -8.93 8.40
CA VAL A 93 -7.63 -8.50 8.30
C VAL A 93 -7.07 -8.92 6.95
N VAL A 94 -6.37 -8.00 6.29
CA VAL A 94 -5.65 -8.30 5.06
C VAL A 94 -4.41 -9.10 5.43
N VAL A 95 -4.23 -10.26 4.82
CA VAL A 95 -3.08 -11.15 5.08
C VAL A 95 -2.21 -11.42 3.84
N GLY A 96 -2.61 -10.89 2.69
CA GLY A 96 -1.85 -11.01 1.46
C GLY A 96 -2.36 -10.04 0.40
N LEU A 97 -1.42 -9.50 -0.37
CA LEU A 97 -1.70 -8.61 -1.48
C LEU A 97 -0.95 -9.10 -2.71
N LYS A 98 -1.59 -8.92 -3.86
CA LYS A 98 -0.97 -9.18 -5.14
C LYS A 98 -1.40 -8.12 -6.12
N LEU A 99 -0.40 -7.51 -6.76
CA LEU A 99 -0.59 -6.49 -7.78
C LEU A 99 -0.22 -7.10 -9.13
N ASN A 100 -1.14 -7.03 -10.09
CA ASN A 100 -0.82 -7.34 -11.48
C ASN A 100 -0.72 -6.02 -12.25
N LEU A 101 0.42 -5.80 -12.89
CA LEU A 101 0.67 -4.62 -13.72
C LEU A 101 0.26 -4.88 -15.17
N ASN A 102 -0.06 -3.82 -15.90
CA ASN A 102 -0.37 -3.85 -17.33
C ASN A 102 0.77 -4.42 -18.20
N THR A 103 1.99 -4.50 -17.66
CA THR A 103 3.18 -5.11 -18.29
C THR A 103 3.30 -6.63 -18.09
N ASN A 104 2.29 -7.29 -17.54
CA ASN A 104 2.32 -8.70 -17.11
C ASN A 104 3.34 -8.99 -16.00
N ARG A 105 3.79 -7.96 -15.27
CA ARG A 105 4.56 -8.13 -14.03
C ARG A 105 3.61 -8.32 -12.85
N THR A 106 4.03 -9.13 -11.88
CA THR A 106 3.29 -9.36 -10.65
C THR A 106 4.18 -9.08 -9.44
N GLU A 107 3.63 -8.36 -8.47
CA GLU A 107 4.25 -8.09 -7.16
C GLU A 107 3.45 -8.81 -6.05
N PHE A 108 4.14 -9.29 -5.00
CA PHE A 108 3.60 -10.09 -3.88
C PHE A 108 4.17 -9.66 -2.54
#